data_AF-A0A412X9S4-F1
#
_entry.id   AF-A0A412X9S4-F1
#
_cell.length_a   1.000
_cell.length_b   1.000
_cell.length_c   1.000
_cell.angle_alpha   90.00
_cell.angle_beta   90.00
_cell.angle_gamma   90.00
#
_symmetry.space_group_name_H-M   'P 1'
#
loop_
_entity.id
_entity.type
_entity.pdbx_description
1 polymer ?
#
loop_
_entity_poly.entity_id
_entity_poly.type
_entity_poly.pdbx_seq_one_letter_code
_entity_poly.pdbx_strand_id
1 'polypeptide(L)'
;MRKLLEKYYNINYYCTYKLLFFIFERILNPFYWLNFLKWNNGYIKRGILIAKKQEAAEMYKGINGSICIWATNTPCIISLWMLCFACLASIKIFKVKLLSILEIIFGNIFLCILCFTIIVLFLYYVNRIFLFKNDKYRKYFAEFDKKRKYLFYYSIYVVSLIIQFATFYILLKSV
;
A
#
# COMPACT_ATOMS: atom_id res chain seq x y z
N MET A 1 22.06 -0.17 -4.55
CA MET A 1 20.75 -0.40 -5.19
C MET A 1 19.74 -1.11 -4.28
N ARG A 2 19.91 -2.40 -3.95
CA ARG A 2 18.90 -3.19 -3.18
C ARG A 2 18.48 -2.57 -1.83
N LYS A 3 19.42 -2.08 -1.03
CA LYS A 3 19.14 -1.44 0.28
C LYS A 3 18.34 -0.13 0.16
N LEU A 4 18.54 0.64 -0.91
CA LEU A 4 17.81 1.89 -1.15
C LEU A 4 16.37 1.61 -1.57
N LEU A 5 16.19 0.66 -2.49
CA LEU A 5 14.87 0.20 -2.92
C LEU A 5 14.07 -0.35 -1.73
N GLU A 6 14.71 -1.18 -0.92
CA GLU A 6 14.12 -1.71 0.31
C GLU A 6 13.67 -0.60 1.26
N LYS A 7 14.52 0.39 1.51
CA LYS A 7 14.17 1.53 2.36
C LYS A 7 13.02 2.35 1.76
N TYR A 8 13.02 2.59 0.45
CA TYR A 8 11.96 3.29 -0.25
C TYR A 8 10.60 2.57 -0.14
N TYR A 9 10.58 1.26 -0.36
CA TYR A 9 9.37 0.44 -0.19
C TYR A 9 8.88 0.48 1.25
N ASN A 10 9.77 0.35 2.23
CA ASN A 10 9.39 0.41 3.65
C ASN A 10 8.91 1.81 4.08
N ILE A 11 9.45 2.89 3.52
CA ILE A 11 8.94 4.26 3.77
C ILE A 11 7.50 4.40 3.25
N ASN A 12 7.24 4.01 2.01
CA ASN A 12 5.90 4.08 1.43
C ASN A 12 4.91 3.18 2.19
N TYR A 13 5.34 1.97 2.54
CA TYR A 13 4.57 1.03 3.35
C TYR A 13 4.22 1.60 4.73
N TYR A 14 5.22 2.18 5.42
CA TYR A 14 5.03 2.81 6.73
C TYR A 14 4.07 4.00 6.69
N CYS A 15 4.22 4.89 5.69
CA CYS A 15 3.34 6.05 5.54
C CYS A 15 1.90 5.60 5.29
N THR A 16 1.70 4.60 4.43
CA THR A 16 0.39 4.03 4.14
C THR A 16 -0.22 3.40 5.39
N TYR A 17 0.56 2.62 6.14
CA TYR A 17 0.11 2.03 7.40
C TYR A 17 -0.34 3.10 8.40
N LYS A 18 0.48 4.13 8.65
CA LYS A 18 0.13 5.19 9.62
C LYS A 18 -1.10 5.98 9.18
N LEU A 19 -1.25 6.26 7.87
CA LEU A 19 -2.43 6.91 7.33
C LEU A 19 -3.69 6.04 7.50
N LEU A 20 -3.65 4.78 7.08
CA LEU A 20 -4.79 3.87 7.23
C LEU A 20 -5.14 3.66 8.70
N PHE A 21 -4.14 3.51 9.57
CA PHE A 21 -4.33 3.44 11.02
C PHE A 21 -5.06 4.67 11.54
N PHE A 22 -4.61 5.86 11.16
CA PHE A 22 -5.27 7.10 11.59
C PHE A 22 -6.70 7.22 11.05
N ILE A 23 -6.91 6.88 9.77
CA ILE A 23 -8.24 6.96 9.15
C ILE A 23 -9.21 5.98 9.81
N PHE A 24 -8.85 4.70 9.92
CA PHE A 24 -9.77 3.68 10.43
C PHE A 24 -9.93 3.73 11.95
N GLU A 25 -8.84 3.87 12.70
CA GLU A 25 -8.89 3.75 14.16
C GLU A 25 -9.17 5.07 14.89
N ARG A 26 -9.07 6.21 14.19
CA ARG A 26 -9.23 7.53 14.81
C ARG A 26 -10.34 8.33 14.14
N ILE A 27 -10.27 8.55 12.83
CA ILE A 27 -11.27 9.38 12.13
C ILE A 27 -12.60 8.65 12.02
N LEU A 28 -12.61 7.45 11.44
CA LEU A 28 -13.82 6.72 11.10
C LEU A 28 -14.38 5.88 12.25
N ASN A 29 -13.63 5.70 13.35
CA ASN A 29 -14.07 4.89 14.48
C ASN A 29 -14.98 5.70 15.43
N PRO A 30 -16.31 5.52 15.42
CA PRO A 30 -17.22 6.28 16.29
C PRO A 30 -16.97 6.00 17.77
N PHE A 31 -16.54 4.78 18.14
CA PHE A 31 -16.26 4.44 19.54
C PHE A 31 -15.02 5.14 20.08
N TYR A 32 -14.07 5.49 19.21
CA TYR A 32 -12.93 6.34 19.57
C TYR A 32 -13.41 7.72 20.03
N TRP A 33 -14.31 8.35 19.25
CA TRP A 33 -14.90 9.65 19.59
C TRP A 33 -15.78 9.61 20.84
N LEU A 34 -16.64 8.59 20.95
CA LEU A 34 -17.54 8.43 22.09
C LEU A 34 -16.78 8.30 23.42
N ASN A 35 -15.56 7.75 23.40
CA ASN A 35 -14.71 7.68 24.58
C ASN A 35 -14.26 9.06 25.12
N PHE A 36 -14.21 10.11 24.28
CA PHE A 36 -13.85 11.46 24.73
C PHE A 36 -14.98 12.20 25.45
N LEU A 37 -16.23 11.93 25.05
CA LEU A 37 -17.39 12.72 25.47
C LEU A 37 -17.96 12.37 26.86
N LYS A 38 -17.31 11.45 27.61
CA LYS A 38 -17.65 11.03 28.99
C LYS A 38 -19.16 10.86 29.24
N TRP A 39 -19.75 9.82 28.66
CA TRP A 39 -21.18 9.52 28.77
C TRP A 39 -21.57 8.88 30.11
N ASN A 40 -22.72 9.29 30.66
CA ASN A 40 -23.34 8.64 31.82
C ASN A 40 -24.35 7.55 31.42
N ASN A 41 -24.01 6.71 30.44
CA ASN A 41 -24.85 5.59 29.99
C ASN A 41 -24.03 4.28 30.03
N GLY A 42 -24.54 3.27 30.76
CA GLY A 42 -23.89 1.97 30.93
C GLY A 42 -23.74 1.18 29.62
N TYR A 43 -24.69 1.29 28.69
CA TYR A 43 -24.62 0.61 27.39
C TYR A 43 -23.51 1.20 26.50
N ILE A 44 -23.38 2.52 26.47
CA ILE A 44 -22.32 3.21 25.73
C ILE A 44 -20.95 2.83 26.31
N LYS A 45 -20.81 2.82 27.64
CA LYS A 45 -19.58 2.37 28.32
C LYS A 45 -19.22 0.93 27.95
N ARG A 46 -20.20 0.02 27.89
CA ARG A 46 -19.98 -1.36 27.47
C ARG A 46 -19.56 -1.46 26.00
N GLY A 47 -20.18 -0.69 25.10
CA GLY A 47 -19.79 -0.61 23.69
C GLY A 47 -18.34 -0.14 23.51
N ILE A 48 -17.92 0.93 24.19
CA ILE A 48 -16.54 1.43 24.17
C ILE A 48 -15.56 0.35 24.67
N LEU A 49 -15.91 -0.39 25.72
CA LEU A 49 -15.05 -1.44 26.27
C LEU A 49 -14.89 -2.61 25.31
N ILE A 50 -15.95 -3.01 24.62
CA ILE A 50 -15.90 -4.05 23.57
C ILE A 50 -15.00 -3.58 22.42
N ALA A 51 -15.18 -2.35 21.93
CA ALA A 51 -14.35 -1.78 20.86
C ALA A 51 -12.86 -1.75 21.24
N LYS A 52 -12.52 -1.33 22.47
CA LYS A 52 -11.12 -1.35 22.95
C LYS A 52 -10.54 -2.76 23.03
N LYS A 53 -11.33 -3.75 23.46
CA LYS A 53 -10.90 -5.16 23.46
C LYS A 53 -10.63 -5.66 22.05
N GLN A 54 -11.43 -5.26 21.08
CA GLN A 54 -11.24 -5.62 19.68
C GLN A 54 -9.98 -4.95 19.10
N GLU A 55 -9.78 -3.65 19.29
CA GLU A 55 -8.55 -2.93 18.86
C GLU A 55 -7.30 -3.61 19.46
N ALA A 56 -7.35 -4.01 20.74
CA ALA A 56 -6.26 -4.72 21.39
C ALA A 56 -6.03 -6.14 20.83
N ALA A 57 -7.09 -6.85 20.41
CA ALA A 57 -6.99 -8.18 19.82
C ALA A 57 -6.39 -8.13 18.40
N GLU A 58 -6.63 -7.06 17.65
CA GLU A 58 -6.08 -6.85 16.30
C GLU A 58 -4.60 -6.41 16.32
N MET A 59 -4.13 -5.91 17.47
CA MET A 59 -2.74 -5.48 17.67
C MET A 59 -1.82 -6.68 17.92
N TYR A 60 -0.99 -7.02 16.94
CA TYR A 60 0.06 -8.04 17.08
C TYR A 60 1.45 -7.40 17.17
N LYS A 61 2.06 -7.47 18.37
CA LYS A 61 3.33 -6.79 18.74
C LYS A 61 3.28 -5.27 18.49
N GLY A 62 2.16 -4.63 18.84
CA GLY A 62 1.97 -3.17 18.73
C GLY A 62 1.65 -2.64 17.33
N ILE A 63 1.30 -3.53 16.39
CA ILE A 63 0.92 -3.18 15.02
C ILE A 63 -0.44 -3.82 14.73
N ASN A 64 -1.41 -3.06 14.21
CA ASN A 64 -2.70 -3.62 13.79
C ASN A 64 -2.47 -4.50 12.55
N GLY A 65 -2.71 -5.81 12.70
CA GLY A 65 -2.47 -6.82 11.67
C GLY A 65 -3.34 -6.65 10.43
N SER A 66 -4.60 -6.23 10.59
CA SER A 66 -5.50 -5.98 9.46
C SER A 66 -4.94 -4.82 8.62
N ILE A 67 -4.73 -3.66 9.24
CA ILE A 67 -4.21 -2.46 8.58
C ILE A 67 -2.83 -2.70 7.94
N CYS A 68 -1.99 -3.52 8.57
CA CYS A 68 -0.70 -3.97 8.03
C CYS A 68 -0.89 -4.67 6.66
N ILE A 69 -1.85 -5.59 6.55
CA ILE A 69 -2.16 -6.26 5.28
C ILE A 69 -2.67 -5.26 4.24
N TRP A 70 -3.56 -4.36 4.60
CA TRP A 70 -4.10 -3.35 3.67
C TRP A 70 -3.03 -2.37 3.17
N ALA A 71 -2.09 -2.00 4.04
CA ALA A 71 -1.00 -1.10 3.70
C ALA A 71 -0.04 -1.67 2.64
N THR A 72 -0.07 -2.99 2.40
CA THR A 72 0.74 -3.62 1.33
C THR A 72 0.32 -3.20 -0.07
N ASN A 73 -0.88 -2.62 -0.22
CA ASN A 73 -1.39 -2.14 -1.50
C ASN A 73 -0.46 -1.12 -2.14
N THR A 74 0.07 -0.15 -1.38
CA THR A 74 0.97 0.88 -1.94
C THR A 74 2.27 0.30 -2.52
N PRO A 75 3.04 -0.54 -1.81
CA PRO A 75 4.13 -1.31 -2.40
C PRO A 75 3.74 -2.06 -3.68
N CYS A 76 2.55 -2.67 -3.72
CA CYS A 76 2.07 -3.39 -4.90
C CYS A 76 1.81 -2.45 -6.09
N ILE A 77 1.19 -1.29 -5.85
CA ILE A 77 0.97 -0.25 -6.86
C ILE A 77 2.31 0.25 -7.41
N ILE A 78 3.29 0.50 -6.53
CA ILE A 78 4.64 0.91 -6.95
C ILE A 78 5.29 -0.17 -7.84
N SER A 79 5.18 -1.45 -7.47
CA SER A 79 5.73 -2.55 -8.28
C SER A 79 5.03 -2.68 -9.63
N LEU A 80 3.70 -2.54 -9.67
CA LEU A 80 2.92 -2.57 -10.90
C LEU A 80 3.33 -1.42 -11.82
N TRP A 81 3.44 -0.21 -11.27
CA TRP A 81 3.89 0.97 -12.01
C TRP A 81 5.30 0.78 -12.61
N MET A 82 6.25 0.25 -11.83
CA MET A 82 7.59 -0.07 -12.34
C MET A 82 7.56 -1.12 -13.46
N LEU A 83 6.69 -2.12 -13.35
CA LEU A 83 6.51 -3.16 -14.38
C LEU A 83 5.94 -2.54 -15.67
N CYS A 84 4.90 -1.72 -15.57
CA CYS A 84 4.35 -0.99 -16.72
C CYS A 84 5.43 -0.15 -17.40
N PHE A 85 6.22 0.59 -16.63
CA PHE A 85 7.29 1.44 -17.16
C PHE A 85 8.37 0.61 -17.88
N ALA A 86 8.75 -0.55 -17.33
CA ALA A 86 9.70 -1.46 -17.96
C ALA A 86 9.16 -2.05 -19.28
N CYS A 87 7.89 -2.43 -19.32
CA CYS A 87 7.23 -2.90 -20.55
C CYS A 87 7.22 -1.82 -21.63
N LEU A 88 6.91 -0.57 -21.27
CA LEU A 88 6.89 0.53 -22.22
C LEU A 88 8.27 0.85 -22.79
N ALA A 89 9.30 0.82 -21.93
CA ALA A 89 10.68 0.97 -22.37
C ALA A 89 11.10 -0.13 -23.34
N SER A 90 10.74 -1.39 -23.07
CA SER A 90 11.07 -2.50 -23.97
C SER A 90 10.35 -2.38 -25.32
N ILE A 91 9.08 -2.01 -25.34
CA ILE A 91 8.34 -1.76 -26.59
C ILE A 91 9.04 -0.71 -27.45
N LYS A 92 9.45 0.41 -26.84
CA LYS A 92 10.15 1.51 -27.55
C LYS A 92 11.50 1.08 -28.12
N ILE A 93 12.24 0.23 -27.41
CA ILE A 93 13.55 -0.28 -27.83
C ILE A 93 13.42 -1.30 -28.97
N PHE A 94 12.51 -2.26 -28.84
CA PHE A 94 12.37 -3.36 -29.78
C PHE A 94 11.56 -3.00 -31.04
N LYS A 95 11.01 -1.78 -31.15
CA LYS A 95 10.16 -1.30 -32.26
C LYS A 95 9.04 -2.30 -32.62
N VAL A 96 8.56 -3.06 -31.65
CA VAL A 96 7.48 -4.03 -31.85
C VAL A 96 6.17 -3.25 -31.99
N LYS A 97 5.38 -3.53 -33.04
CA LYS A 97 4.02 -2.98 -33.18
C LYS A 97 3.19 -3.44 -31.98
N LEU A 98 2.96 -2.54 -31.03
CA LEU A 98 2.12 -2.75 -29.85
C LEU A 98 0.76 -3.37 -30.22
N LEU A 99 0.21 -2.93 -31.35
CA LEU A 99 -1.08 -3.34 -31.88
C LEU A 99 -1.17 -4.86 -32.10
N SER A 100 -0.14 -5.53 -32.62
CA SER A 100 -0.24 -6.96 -32.96
C SER A 100 -0.16 -7.90 -31.76
N ILE A 101 0.52 -7.50 -30.67
CA ILE A 101 0.54 -8.26 -29.42
C ILE A 101 -0.73 -7.98 -28.61
N LEU A 102 -1.15 -6.72 -28.55
CA LEU A 102 -2.40 -6.34 -27.88
C LEU A 102 -3.62 -6.94 -28.58
N GLU A 103 -3.70 -7.00 -29.90
CA GLU A 103 -4.83 -7.61 -30.63
C GLU A 103 -4.98 -9.11 -30.34
N ILE A 104 -3.87 -9.85 -30.21
CA ILE A 104 -3.90 -11.28 -29.84
C ILE A 104 -4.37 -11.48 -28.40
N ILE A 105 -3.98 -10.58 -27.48
CA ILE A 105 -4.30 -10.65 -26.05
C ILE A 105 -5.72 -10.12 -25.78
N PHE A 106 -6.11 -8.99 -26.37
CA PHE A 106 -7.44 -8.35 -26.27
C PHE A 106 -8.52 -9.01 -27.11
N GLY A 107 -8.17 -9.83 -28.11
CA GLY A 107 -9.13 -10.61 -28.89
C GLY A 107 -9.97 -11.56 -28.02
N ASN A 108 -9.51 -11.86 -26.80
CA ASN A 108 -10.27 -12.58 -25.78
C ASN A 108 -10.21 -11.86 -24.43
N ILE A 109 -11.22 -11.01 -24.16
CA ILE A 109 -11.37 -10.25 -22.91
C ILE A 109 -11.22 -11.13 -21.67
N PHE A 110 -11.68 -12.39 -21.71
CA PHE A 110 -11.54 -13.33 -20.60
C PHE A 110 -10.06 -13.66 -20.29
N LEU A 111 -9.25 -13.85 -21.33
CA LEU A 111 -7.82 -14.15 -21.19
C LEU A 111 -7.04 -12.92 -20.68
N CYS A 112 -7.41 -11.71 -21.13
CA CYS A 112 -6.91 -10.45 -20.57
C CYS A 112 -7.14 -10.35 -19.06
N ILE A 113 -8.37 -10.58 -18.61
CA ILE A 113 -8.73 -10.49 -17.19
C ILE A 113 -7.96 -11.53 -16.38
N LEU A 114 -7.83 -12.76 -16.89
CA LEU A 114 -7.10 -13.84 -16.22
C LEU A 114 -5.60 -13.51 -16.11
N CYS A 115 -4.96 -13.04 -17.17
CA CYS A 115 -3.57 -12.59 -17.15
C CYS A 115 -3.35 -11.44 -16.17
N PHE A 116 -4.23 -10.43 -16.16
CA PHE A 116 -4.14 -9.31 -15.22
C PHE A 116 -4.25 -9.79 -13.76
N THR A 117 -5.18 -10.70 -13.48
CA THR A 117 -5.37 -11.28 -12.15
C THR A 117 -4.12 -12.01 -11.67
N ILE A 118 -3.49 -12.82 -12.54
CA ILE A 118 -2.25 -13.54 -12.23
C ILE A 118 -1.11 -12.56 -11.93
N ILE A 119 -0.97 -11.49 -12.72
CA ILE A 119 0.07 -10.47 -12.51
C ILE A 119 -0.11 -9.79 -11.15
N VAL A 120 -1.34 -9.38 -10.81
CA VAL A 120 -1.64 -8.75 -9.52
C VAL A 120 -1.33 -9.70 -8.36
N LEU A 121 -1.74 -10.96 -8.44
CA LEU A 121 -1.45 -11.96 -7.41
C LEU A 121 0.05 -12.22 -7.25
N PHE A 122 0.78 -12.31 -8.36
CA PHE A 122 2.23 -12.48 -8.35
C PHE A 122 2.93 -11.29 -7.69
N LEU A 123 2.57 -10.06 -8.09
CA LEU A 123 3.12 -8.84 -7.49
C LEU A 123 2.81 -8.74 -6.00
N TYR A 124 1.59 -9.11 -5.59
CA TYR A 124 1.21 -9.17 -4.18
C TYR A 124 2.09 -10.15 -3.40
N TYR A 125 2.28 -11.36 -3.92
CA TYR A 125 3.09 -12.39 -3.29
C TYR A 125 4.56 -11.98 -3.14
N VAL A 126 5.16 -11.45 -4.21
CA VAL A 126 6.55 -10.96 -4.21
C VAL A 126 6.72 -9.83 -3.20
N ASN A 127 5.81 -8.86 -3.15
CA ASN A 127 5.86 -7.76 -2.20
C ASN A 127 5.68 -8.22 -0.76
N ARG A 128 4.79 -9.18 -0.51
CA ARG A 128 4.62 -9.77 0.81
C ARG A 128 5.92 -10.45 1.27
N ILE A 129 6.55 -11.26 0.43
CA ILE A 129 7.86 -11.85 0.78
C ILE A 129 8.89 -10.74 1.03
N PHE A 130 8.96 -9.75 0.15
CA PHE A 130 9.97 -8.70 0.23
C PHE A 130 9.88 -7.88 1.53
N LEU A 131 8.67 -7.51 1.95
CA LEU A 131 8.40 -6.70 3.14
C LEU A 131 8.44 -7.50 4.44
N PHE A 132 7.85 -8.70 4.46
CA PHE A 132 7.63 -9.46 5.69
C PHE A 132 8.74 -10.45 6.00
N LYS A 133 9.66 -10.75 5.05
CA LYS A 133 10.77 -11.69 5.29
C LYS A 133 11.55 -11.28 6.55
N ASN A 134 11.67 -12.22 7.48
CA ASN A 134 12.38 -12.07 8.75
C ASN A 134 11.90 -10.88 9.61
N ASP A 135 10.60 -10.57 9.58
CA ASP A 135 9.99 -9.46 10.33
C ASP A 135 10.65 -8.09 10.04
N LYS A 136 11.21 -7.94 8.83
CA LYS A 136 11.99 -6.77 8.42
C LYS A 136 11.21 -5.46 8.53
N TYR A 137 9.96 -5.43 8.09
CA TYR A 137 9.12 -4.23 8.17
C TYR A 137 9.02 -3.67 9.61
N ARG A 138 8.97 -4.54 10.63
CA ARG A 138 8.92 -4.10 12.04
C ARG A 138 10.16 -3.34 12.46
N LYS A 139 11.33 -3.81 12.01
CA LYS A 139 12.61 -3.14 12.28
C LYS A 139 12.61 -1.73 11.69
N TYR A 140 12.13 -1.58 10.45
CA TYR A 140 11.98 -0.26 9.83
C TYR A 140 10.94 0.62 10.55
N PHE A 141 9.80 0.07 10.96
CA PHE A 141 8.78 0.83 11.69
C PHE A 141 9.34 1.37 13.01
N ALA A 142 10.03 0.53 13.79
CA ALA A 142 10.69 0.94 15.01
C ALA A 142 11.78 2.00 14.76
N GLU A 143 12.57 1.83 13.69
CA GLU A 143 13.59 2.80 13.28
C GLU A 143 12.98 4.15 12.91
N PHE A 144 11.88 4.16 12.15
CA PHE A 144 11.21 5.38 11.69
C PHE A 144 10.52 6.10 12.84
N ASP A 145 9.84 5.37 13.73
CA ASP A 145 9.25 5.93 14.94
C ASP A 145 10.32 6.51 15.89
N LYS A 146 11.50 5.86 16.00
CA LYS A 146 12.64 6.38 16.76
C LYS A 146 13.23 7.65 16.15
N LYS A 147 13.36 7.71 14.82
CA LYS A 147 13.96 8.85 14.11
C LYS A 147 13.04 10.07 14.02
N ARG A 148 11.71 9.89 14.12
CA ARG A 148 10.68 10.95 14.06
C ARG A 148 10.79 11.89 12.85
N LYS A 149 11.38 11.43 11.74
CA LYS A 149 11.52 12.20 10.49
C LYS A 149 10.25 12.11 9.63
N TYR A 150 9.08 12.28 10.25
CA TYR A 150 7.79 12.03 9.60
C TYR A 150 7.58 12.90 8.37
N LEU A 151 7.91 14.20 8.48
CA LEU A 151 7.79 15.13 7.35
C LEU A 151 8.59 14.63 6.14
N PHE A 152 9.83 14.18 6.36
CA PHE A 152 10.66 13.63 5.29
C PHE A 152 10.08 12.34 4.68
N TYR A 153 9.56 11.43 5.50
CA TYR A 153 8.94 10.19 5.01
C TYR A 153 7.68 10.48 4.18
N TYR A 154 6.83 11.38 4.65
CA TYR A 154 5.64 11.80 3.92
C TYR A 154 5.98 12.61 2.66
N SER A 155 7.03 13.43 2.67
CA SER A 155 7.52 14.09 1.45
C SER A 155 7.92 13.06 0.39
N ILE A 156 8.66 12.00 0.75
CA ILE A 156 9.00 10.92 -0.19
C ILE A 156 7.73 10.23 -0.71
N TYR A 157 6.79 9.93 0.18
CA TYR A 157 5.52 9.27 -0.17
C TYR A 157 4.70 10.11 -1.15
N VAL A 158 4.55 11.41 -0.91
CA VAL A 158 3.80 12.33 -1.79
C VAL A 158 4.51 12.51 -3.12
N VAL A 159 5.83 12.70 -3.12
CA VAL A 159 6.61 12.80 -4.38
C VAL A 159 6.49 11.52 -5.20
N SER A 160 6.55 10.36 -4.56
CA SER A 160 6.32 9.05 -5.18
C SER A 160 4.95 8.97 -5.86
N LEU A 161 3.88 9.42 -5.20
CA LEU A 161 2.54 9.47 -5.78
C LEU A 161 2.47 10.43 -6.97
N ILE A 162 3.00 11.65 -6.83
CA ILE A 162 3.00 12.66 -7.90
C ILE A 162 3.71 12.12 -9.15
N ILE A 163 4.87 11.48 -8.99
CA ILE A 163 5.61 10.89 -10.12
C ILE A 163 4.78 9.78 -10.78
N GLN A 164 4.16 8.90 -10.00
CA GLN A 164 3.31 7.84 -10.54
C GLN A 164 2.13 8.43 -11.33
N PHE A 165 1.40 9.40 -10.76
CA PHE A 165 0.30 10.06 -11.43
C PHE A 165 0.73 10.80 -12.69
N ALA A 166 1.81 11.57 -12.63
CA ALA A 166 2.32 12.33 -13.78
C ALA A 166 2.75 11.40 -14.91
N THR A 167 3.41 10.29 -14.59
CA THR A 167 3.83 9.31 -15.59
C THR A 167 2.66 8.56 -16.19
N PHE A 168 1.67 8.13 -15.39
CA PHE A 168 0.43 7.56 -15.93
C PHE A 168 -0.32 8.55 -16.83
N TYR A 169 -0.39 9.83 -16.44
CA TYR A 169 -1.02 10.86 -17.25
C TYR A 169 -0.33 11.06 -18.61
N ILE A 170 1.01 11.15 -18.61
CA ILE A 170 1.79 11.26 -19.86
C ILE A 170 1.55 10.03 -20.74
N LEU A 171 1.49 8.84 -20.13
CA LEU A 171 1.24 7.60 -20.87
C LEU A 171 -0.14 7.59 -21.53
N LEU A 172 -1.19 7.98 -20.80
CA LEU A 172 -2.54 8.09 -21.34
C LEU A 172 -2.63 9.10 -22.49
N LYS A 173 -1.85 10.18 -22.46
CA LYS A 173 -1.81 11.18 -23.54
C LYS A 173 -1.00 10.73 -24.76
N SER A 174 -0.08 9.78 -24.60
CA SER A 174 0.81 9.30 -25.66
C SER A 174 0.22 8.15 -26.50
N VAL A 175 -0.93 7.61 -26.08
CA VAL A 175 -1.77 6.66 -26.83
C VAL A 175 -2.82 7.45 -27.60
#